data_AF-A0A9E7SWD8-F1
#
_entry.id   AF-A0A9E7SWD8-F1
#
_cell.length_a   1.000
_cell.length_b   1.000
_cell.length_c   1.000
_cell.angle_alpha   90.00
_cell.angle_beta   90.00
_cell.angle_gamma   90.00
#
_symmetry.space_group_name_H-M   'P 1'
#
loop_
_entity.id
_entity.type
_entity.pdbx_description
1 polymer ?
#
loop_
_entity_poly.entity_id
_entity_poly.type
_entity_poly.pdbx_seq_one_letter_code
_entity_poly.pdbx_strand_id
1 'polypeptide(L)' 'MHTCRNCNQSFQTSLALEIHRDSCEKGQLYCQVCGERFRERDATRDGWHYACPTEDCDGEGLHEDLYEIDAIRKATH' A
#
# COMPACT_ATOMS: atom_id res chain seq x y z
N MET A 1 -2.51 -13.03 18.44
CA MET A 1 -2.13 -11.62 18.20
C MET A 1 -1.90 -11.46 16.71
N HIS A 2 -2.71 -10.65 16.04
CA HIS A 2 -2.62 -10.45 14.59
C HIS A 2 -2.10 -9.04 14.33
N THR A 3 -0.90 -8.93 13.79
CA THR A 3 -0.23 -7.64 13.63
C THR A 3 -0.22 -7.24 12.17
N CYS A 4 -0.65 -6.01 11.89
CA CYS A 4 -0.58 -5.44 10.56
C CYS A 4 0.89 -5.12 10.24
N ARG A 5 1.41 -5.64 9.12
CA ARG A 5 2.80 -5.42 8.71
C ARG A 5 3.08 -3.97 8.30
N ASN A 6 2.04 -3.26 7.87
CA ASN A 6 2.18 -1.94 7.27
C ASN A 6 2.13 -0.85 8.36
N CYS A 7 1.34 -1.04 9.42
CA CYS A 7 1.22 -0.07 10.52
C CYS A 7 1.73 -0.55 11.88
N ASN A 8 2.11 -1.82 11.99
CA ASN A 8 2.53 -2.48 13.22
C ASN A 8 1.48 -2.47 14.36
N GLN A 9 0.21 -2.14 14.07
CA GLN A 9 -0.89 -2.27 15.04
C GLN A 9 -1.25 -3.74 15.25
N SER A 10 -1.57 -4.07 16.49
CA SER A 10 -1.93 -5.43 16.89
C SER A 10 -3.41 -5.54 17.21
N PHE A 11 -4.01 -6.61 16.70
CA PHE A 11 -5.43 -6.92 16.83
C PHE A 11 -5.61 -8.25 17.56
N GLN A 12 -6.73 -8.37 18.28
CA GLN A 12 -7.07 -9.56 19.05
C GLN A 12 -7.49 -10.74 18.15
N THR A 13 -8.05 -10.47 16.98
CA THR A 13 -8.57 -11.49 16.05
C THR A 13 -8.05 -11.27 14.63
N SER A 14 -8.07 -12.32 13.81
CA SER A 14 -7.73 -12.26 12.38
C SER A 14 -8.72 -11.39 11.62
N LEU A 15 -10.02 -11.52 11.91
CA LEU A 15 -11.07 -10.71 11.30
C LEU A 15 -10.86 -9.20 11.52
N ALA A 16 -10.46 -8.80 12.74
CA ALA A 16 -10.15 -7.40 13.01
C ALA A 16 -8.94 -6.91 12.20
N LEU A 17 -7.92 -7.74 12.00
CA LEU A 17 -6.80 -7.42 11.10
C LEU A 17 -7.27 -7.31 9.64
N GLU A 18 -8.14 -8.19 9.16
CA GLU A 18 -8.67 -8.15 7.80
C GLU A 18 -9.46 -6.86 7.53
N ILE A 19 -10.39 -6.50 8.43
CA ILE A 19 -11.14 -5.24 8.34
C ILE A 19 -10.19 -4.04 8.41
N HIS A 20 -9.18 -4.09 9.27
CA HIS A 20 -8.18 -3.03 9.37
C HIS A 20 -7.41 -2.81 8.06
N ARG A 21 -7.07 -3.88 7.32
CA ARG A 21 -6.32 -3.77 6.06
C ARG A 21 -7.03 -2.91 5.02
N ASP A 22 -8.36 -2.87 5.01
CA ASP A 22 -9.13 -2.01 4.10
C ASP A 22 -9.05 -0.50 4.44
N SER A 23 -8.75 -0.14 5.69
CA SER A 23 -8.63 1.24 6.17
C SER A 23 -7.18 1.62 6.55
N CYS A 24 -6.21 0.76 6.28
CA CYS A 24 -4.83 0.98 6.69
C CYS A 24 -4.15 2.00 5.77
N GLU A 25 -4.04 3.26 6.21
CA GLU A 25 -3.34 4.32 5.47
C GLU A 25 -1.87 3.98 5.18
N LYS A 26 -1.20 3.28 6.10
CA LYS A 26 0.20 2.86 5.91
C LYS A 26 0.35 1.71 4.91
N GLY A 27 -0.75 1.03 4.54
CA GLY A 27 -0.77 0.02 3.48
C GLY A 27 -1.19 0.56 2.11
N GLN A 28 -1.16 1.88 1.96
CA GLN A 28 -1.44 2.53 0.68
C GLN A 28 -0.13 2.80 -0.07
N LEU A 29 -0.20 2.61 -1.38
CA LEU A 29 0.83 2.96 -2.33
C LEU A 29 0.45 4.26 -3.02
N TYR A 30 1.48 5.01 -3.39
CA TYR A 30 1.43 6.22 -4.16
C TYR A 30 2.11 5.97 -5.50
N CYS A 31 1.41 6.23 -6.60
CA CYS A 31 2.02 6.21 -7.92
C CYS A 31 2.60 7.59 -8.24
N GLN A 32 3.88 7.66 -8.56
CA GLN A 32 4.51 8.93 -8.97
C GLN A 32 4.11 9.39 -10.37
N VAL A 33 3.65 8.45 -11.22
CA VAL A 33 3.31 8.72 -12.63
C VAL A 33 1.98 9.47 -12.72
N CYS A 34 0.90 8.93 -12.12
CA CYS A 34 -0.41 9.57 -12.12
C CYS A 34 -0.68 10.44 -10.87
N GLY A 35 0.09 10.26 -9.80
CA GLY A 35 -0.11 10.96 -8.53
C GLY A 35 -1.22 10.38 -7.64
N GLU A 36 -1.82 9.25 -8.03
CA GLU A 36 -2.90 8.62 -7.27
C GLU A 36 -2.39 7.79 -6.09
N ARG A 37 -3.30 7.58 -5.13
CA ARG A 37 -3.08 6.77 -3.93
C ARG A 37 -4.11 5.66 -3.87
N PHE A 38 -3.65 4.42 -3.75
CA PHE A 38 -4.50 3.23 -3.74
C PHE A 38 -3.95 2.21 -2.75
N ARG A 39 -4.71 1.14 -2.46
CA ARG A 39 -4.25 0.11 -1.54
C ARG A 39 -3.25 -0.79 -2.24
N GLU A 40 -2.28 -1.31 -1.49
CA GLU A 40 -1.32 -2.30 -1.99
C GLU A 40 -1.99 -3.49 -2.71
N ARG A 41 -3.11 -3.98 -2.16
CA ARG A 41 -3.93 -5.07 -2.74
C ARG A 41 -4.56 -4.76 -4.09
N ASP A 42 -4.74 -3.48 -4.42
CA ASP A 42 -5.27 -3.06 -5.72
C ASP A 42 -4.14 -3.02 -6.76
N ALA A 43 -2.90 -2.83 -6.30
CA ALA A 43 -1.70 -2.77 -7.12
C ALA A 43 -1.15 -4.15 -7.51
N THR A 44 -1.36 -5.15 -6.66
CA THR A 44 -0.84 -6.50 -6.87
C THR A 44 -1.86 -7.56 -6.48
N ARG A 45 -1.93 -8.64 -7.28
CA ARG A 45 -2.75 -9.82 -6.97
C ARG A 45 -1.93 -10.97 -6.41
N ASP A 46 -0.69 -11.08 -6.84
CA ASP A 46 0.24 -12.16 -6.48
C ASP A 46 1.28 -11.75 -5.41
N GLY A 47 1.42 -10.46 -5.14
CA GLY A 47 2.38 -9.92 -4.17
C GLY A 47 3.76 -9.61 -4.74
N TRP A 48 4.01 -9.90 -6.02
CA TRP A 48 5.29 -9.70 -6.71
C TRP A 48 5.19 -8.62 -7.78
N HIS A 49 4.14 -8.63 -8.60
CA HIS A 49 3.93 -7.63 -9.64
C HIS A 49 3.04 -6.50 -9.12
N TYR A 50 3.62 -5.30 -9.02
CA TYR A 50 2.92 -4.10 -8.62
C TYR A 50 2.71 -3.21 -9.84
N ALA A 51 1.46 -2.91 -10.14
CA ALA A 51 1.05 -2.03 -11.23
C ALA A 51 0.00 -1.04 -10.73
N CYS A 52 -0.02 0.15 -11.32
CA CYS A 52 -1.03 1.15 -11.00
C CYS A 52 -2.41 0.66 -11.50
N PRO A 53 -3.45 0.64 -10.63
CA PRO A 53 -4.79 0.24 -11.04
C PRO A 53 -5.54 1.34 -11.81
N THR A 54 -4.94 2.52 -11.98
CA THR A 54 -5.53 3.66 -12.69
C THR A 54 -5.58 3.37 -14.19
N GLU A 55 -6.76 3.49 -14.78
CA GLU A 55 -6.94 3.45 -16.24
C GLU A 55 -6.12 4.60 -16.87
N ASP A 56 -5.30 4.30 -17.88
CA ASP A 56 -4.37 5.25 -18.54
C ASP A 56 -3.06 5.55 -17.78
N CYS A 57 -2.66 4.69 -16.83
CA CYS A 57 -1.37 4.83 -16.13
C CYS A 57 -0.49 3.58 -16.27
N ASP A 58 0.70 3.74 -16.86
CA ASP A 58 1.71 2.69 -17.02
C ASP A 58 2.70 2.57 -15.83
N GLY A 59 2.35 3.12 -14.67
CA GLY A 59 3.21 3.08 -13.48
C GLY A 59 3.33 1.68 -12.90
N GLU A 60 4.53 1.12 -12.88
CA GLU A 60 4.80 -0.25 -12.41
C GLU A 60 6.04 -0.30 -11.49
N GLY A 61 6.15 -1.39 -10.73
CA GLY A 61 7.30 -1.64 -9.86
C GLY A 61 7.20 -0.93 -8.52
N LEU A 62 7.28 -1.73 -7.45
CA LEU A 62 7.35 -1.23 -6.08
C LEU A 62 8.75 -0.67 -5.82
N HIS A 63 8.83 0.56 -5.31
CA HIS A 63 10.04 1.39 -5.17
C HIS A 63 10.59 1.96 -6.49
N GLU A 64 9.91 1.70 -7.61
CA GLU A 64 10.22 2.30 -8.91
C GLU A 64 9.20 3.40 -9.20
N ASP A 65 8.01 3.07 -9.69
CA ASP A 65 6.93 4.05 -9.87
C ASP A 65 5.93 4.10 -8.72
N LEU A 66 5.89 3.05 -7.92
CA LEU A 66 4.94 2.88 -6.82
C LEU A 66 5.67 2.92 -5.48
N TYR A 67 5.35 3.90 -4.65
CA TYR A 67 6.00 4.11 -3.35
C TYR A 67 5.03 3.97 -2.18
N GLU A 68 5.48 3.38 -1.09
CA GLU A 68 4.71 3.36 0.16
C GLU A 68 4.60 4.77 0.76
N ILE A 69 3.40 5.17 1.19
CA ILE A 69 3.18 6.53 1.72
C ILE A 69 3.99 6.79 3.01
N ASP A 70 4.30 5.75 3.80
CA ASP A 70 5.16 5.88 5.00
C ASP A 70 6.61 6.23 4.62
N ALA A 71 7.09 5.77 3.45
CA ALA A 71 8.45 6.06 2.97
C ALA A 71 8.58 7.54 2.54
N ILE A 72 7.56 8.10 1.89
CA ILE A 72 7.56 9.50 1.42
C ILE A 72 7.66 10.47 2.61
N ARG A 73 6.95 10.19 3.71
CA ARG A 73 6.96 11.05 4.91
C ARG A 73 8.31 11.09 5.62
N LYS A 74 9.17 10.09 5.45
CA LYS A 74 10.50 10.03 6.07
C LYS A 74 11.58 10.80 5.30
N ALA A 75 11.34 11.20 4.06
CA ALA A 75 12.32 11.90 3.23
C ALA A 75 12.31 13.43 3.39
N THR A 76 11.44 13.99 4.24
CA THR A 76 11.25 15.46 4.41
C THR A 76 11.81 16.01 5.73
N HIS A 77 12.74 15.31 6.41
CA HIS A 77 13.30 15.79 7.68
C HIS A 77 14.83 15.65 7.77
#